data_AF-A0A0K9XLT9-F1
#
_entry.id   AF-A0A0K9XLT9-F1
#
_cell.length_a   1.000
_cell.length_b   1.000
_cell.length_c   1.000
_cell.angle_alpha   90.00
_cell.angle_beta   90.00
_cell.angle_gamma   90.00
#
_symmetry.space_group_name_H-M   'P 1'
#
loop_
_entity.id
_entity.type
_entity.pdbx_description
1 polymer ?
#
loop_
_entity_poly.entity_id
_entity_poly.type
_entity_poly.pdbx_seq_one_letter_code
_entity_poly.pdbx_strand_id
1 'polypeptide(L)'
;MTNTNDHEGSAAPRAGVEHVQRIGAWKVTMWLPLDSASGNPREIRIEPHEDADPQEVARGITSTVLRQIDTTSPGQEMVRARGESALADVHVGLTAVLPHLPRGVSDQYLAVLSAFYVRVVEIGERAPVQELEAITGTKQATLKGHLRAARQRGFLTKVEGKAGGQLTDKAIETLKGINVEEVLRQP
;
A
#
# COMPACT_ATOMS: atom_id res chain seq x y z
N MET A 1 -14.78 4.68 50.33
CA MET A 1 -15.34 5.88 49.68
C MET A 1 -14.20 6.55 48.92
N THR A 2 -14.46 6.79 47.63
CA THR A 2 -13.71 7.60 46.62
C THR A 2 -12.28 7.16 46.25
N ASN A 3 -11.99 6.58 45.05
CA ASN A 3 -11.97 7.15 43.67
C ASN A 3 -11.03 8.37 43.55
N THR A 4 -10.13 8.57 42.58
CA THR A 4 -10.04 8.14 41.17
C THR A 4 -8.60 8.37 40.66
N ASN A 5 -8.22 7.58 39.65
CA ASN A 5 -7.03 7.67 38.81
C ASN A 5 -6.80 9.07 38.21
N ASP A 6 -5.53 9.49 38.12
CA ASP A 6 -5.05 10.46 37.13
C ASP A 6 -3.67 10.04 36.62
N HIS A 7 -3.67 9.10 35.67
CA HIS A 7 -2.55 8.92 34.74
C HIS A 7 -3.07 9.09 33.31
N GLU A 8 -3.65 10.25 33.02
CA GLU A 8 -3.74 10.75 31.64
C GLU A 8 -2.35 11.22 31.20
N GLY A 9 -1.53 10.26 30.79
CA GLY A 9 -0.41 10.54 29.92
C GLY A 9 -0.95 10.91 28.54
N SER A 10 -1.23 12.20 28.33
CA SER A 10 -1.46 12.78 27.01
C SER A 10 -0.19 12.62 26.17
N ALA A 11 -0.02 11.44 25.57
CA ALA A 11 0.91 11.25 24.48
C ALA A 11 0.29 11.92 23.25
N ALA A 12 1.09 12.73 22.54
CA ALA A 12 0.72 13.26 21.23
C ALA A 12 0.06 12.16 20.37
N PRO A 13 -0.94 12.49 19.53
CA PRO A 13 -1.67 11.50 18.75
C PRO A 13 -0.67 10.64 17.96
N ARG A 14 -0.51 9.38 18.38
CA ARG A 14 0.43 8.45 17.77
C ARG A 14 -0.17 7.98 16.46
N ALA A 15 0.46 8.33 15.34
CA ALA A 15 0.01 7.94 14.00
C ALA A 15 -0.02 6.41 13.84
N GLY A 16 -1.21 5.83 13.95
CA GLY A 16 -1.42 4.39 13.94
C GLY A 16 -2.91 4.06 13.88
N VAL A 17 -3.19 2.77 13.69
CA VAL A 17 -4.53 2.21 13.70
C VAL A 17 -4.69 1.39 14.96
N GLU A 18 -5.78 1.59 15.67
CA GLU A 18 -6.17 0.69 16.77
C GLU A 18 -7.06 -0.42 16.22
N HIS A 19 -6.74 -1.66 16.60
CA HIS A 19 -7.54 -2.83 16.32
C HIS A 19 -8.02 -3.46 17.63
N VAL A 20 -9.31 -3.77 17.73
CA VAL A 20 -9.93 -4.31 18.95
C VAL A 20 -10.44 -5.73 18.69
N GLN A 21 -10.03 -6.66 19.56
CA GLN A 21 -10.47 -8.05 19.56
C GLN A 21 -11.12 -8.38 20.91
N ARG A 22 -12.21 -9.15 20.90
CA ARG A 22 -12.79 -9.74 22.11
C ARG A 22 -12.37 -11.20 22.25
N ILE A 23 -11.87 -11.56 23.43
CA ILE A 23 -11.46 -12.92 23.78
C ILE A 23 -12.08 -13.28 25.12
N GLY A 24 -13.24 -13.93 25.10
CA GLY A 24 -14.03 -14.22 26.30
C GLY A 24 -14.37 -12.94 27.07
N ALA A 25 -13.94 -12.89 28.34
CA ALA A 25 -14.06 -11.75 29.24
C ALA A 25 -13.06 -10.59 28.97
N TRP A 26 -12.17 -10.71 27.99
CA TRP A 26 -11.10 -9.74 27.76
C TRP A 26 -11.30 -8.97 26.45
N LYS A 27 -11.09 -7.66 26.51
CA LYS A 27 -10.93 -6.75 25.37
C LYS A 27 -9.43 -6.55 25.13
N VAL A 28 -8.98 -6.86 23.92
CA VAL A 28 -7.59 -6.73 23.51
C VAL A 28 -7.52 -5.61 22.47
N THR A 29 -6.84 -4.52 22.81
CA THR A 29 -6.58 -3.40 21.91
C THR A 29 -5.13 -3.46 21.45
N MET A 30 -4.93 -3.46 20.15
CA MET A 30 -3.60 -3.47 19.52
C MET A 30 -3.38 -2.16 18.79
N TRP A 31 -2.22 -1.56 18.96
CA TRP A 31 -1.82 -0.38 18.19
C TRP A 31 -0.83 -0.75 17.10
N LEU A 32 -1.22 -0.49 15.86
CA LEU A 32 -0.46 -0.73 14.66
C LEU A 32 0.09 0.60 14.13
N PRO A 33 1.41 0.79 14.10
CA PRO A 33 2.00 1.99 13.53
C PRO A 33 1.72 2.10 12.03
N LEU A 34 1.44 3.31 11.54
CA LEU A 34 1.30 3.51 10.10
C LEU A 34 2.61 3.31 9.34
N ASP A 35 3.77 3.46 9.97
CA ASP A 35 5.09 3.24 9.36
C ASP A 35 5.53 1.76 9.38
N SER A 36 4.72 0.85 9.92
CA SER A 36 5.08 -0.55 10.07
C SER A 36 5.09 -1.26 8.71
N ALA A 37 6.29 -1.60 8.21
CA ALA A 37 6.45 -2.39 6.98
C ALA A 37 5.92 -3.82 7.10
N SER A 38 5.95 -4.40 8.31
CA SER A 38 5.47 -5.77 8.57
C SER A 38 3.99 -5.84 8.93
N GLY A 39 3.35 -4.70 9.22
CA GLY A 39 1.97 -4.66 9.73
C GLY A 39 1.83 -5.14 11.18
N ASN A 40 2.93 -5.51 11.86
CA ASN A 40 2.82 -6.03 13.23
C ASN A 40 2.46 -4.91 14.23
N PRO A 41 1.66 -5.24 15.27
CA PRO A 41 1.38 -4.30 16.35
C PRO A 41 2.64 -4.01 17.18
N ARG A 42 2.77 -2.77 17.66
CA ARG A 42 3.85 -2.36 18.59
C ARG A 42 3.39 -2.33 20.05
N GLU A 43 2.09 -2.21 20.29
CA GLU A 43 1.51 -2.21 21.64
C GLU A 43 0.28 -3.12 21.66
N ILE A 44 0.12 -3.87 22.75
CA ILE A 44 -1.06 -4.68 23.04
C ILE A 44 -1.51 -4.33 24.45
N ARG A 45 -2.77 -3.92 24.60
CA ARG A 45 -3.42 -3.64 25.87
C ARG A 45 -4.53 -4.67 26.07
N ILE A 46 -4.55 -5.31 27.23
CA ILE A 46 -5.54 -6.31 27.60
C ILE A 46 -6.28 -5.79 28.82
N GLU A 47 -7.59 -5.60 28.68
CA GLU A 47 -8.47 -5.09 29.72
C GLU A 47 -9.69 -6.00 29.84
N PRO A 48 -10.37 -6.04 31.01
CA PRO A 48 -11.70 -6.63 31.06
C PRO A 48 -12.61 -5.98 30.01
N HIS A 49 -13.38 -6.80 29.31
CA HIS A 49 -14.45 -6.31 28.45
C HIS A 49 -15.55 -5.67 29.32
N GLU A 50 -16.26 -4.67 28.80
CA GLU A 50 -17.32 -3.97 29.53
C GLU A 50 -18.41 -4.93 30.03
N ASP A 51 -18.82 -5.88 29.19
CA ASP A 51 -19.77 -6.95 29.53
C ASP A 51 -19.13 -8.24 30.09
N ALA A 52 -17.95 -8.16 30.71
CA ALA A 52 -17.26 -9.35 31.22
C ALA A 52 -17.92 -9.94 32.48
N ASP A 53 -17.99 -11.28 32.57
CA ASP A 53 -18.37 -11.95 33.82
C ASP A 53 -17.29 -11.72 34.90
N PRO A 54 -17.64 -11.12 36.06
CA PRO A 54 -16.70 -10.90 37.15
C PRO A 54 -15.98 -12.16 37.63
N GLN A 55 -16.61 -13.33 37.54
CA GLN A 55 -15.97 -14.60 37.90
C GLN A 55 -14.87 -14.99 36.91
N GLU A 56 -15.07 -14.71 35.62
CA GLU A 56 -14.04 -14.94 34.61
C GLU A 56 -12.89 -13.93 34.73
N VAL A 57 -13.19 -12.66 35.03
CA VAL A 57 -12.17 -11.64 35.29
C VAL A 57 -11.33 -12.00 36.51
N ALA A 58 -11.94 -12.51 37.58
CA ALA A 58 -11.25 -12.94 38.80
C ALA A 58 -10.27 -14.10 38.57
N ARG A 59 -10.47 -14.93 37.53
CA ARG A 59 -9.53 -15.98 37.12
C ARG A 59 -8.26 -15.42 36.46
N GLY A 60 -8.26 -14.15 36.06
CA GLY A 60 -7.14 -13.46 35.45
C GLY A 60 -6.88 -13.84 33.99
N ILE A 61 -5.86 -13.20 33.40
CA ILE A 61 -5.46 -13.43 32.01
C ILE A 61 -4.69 -14.76 31.96
N THR A 62 -5.31 -15.78 31.38
CA THR A 62 -4.71 -17.12 31.27
C THR A 62 -3.86 -17.25 30.01
N SER A 63 -3.00 -18.28 29.95
CA SER A 63 -2.24 -18.61 28.73
C SER A 63 -3.13 -18.92 27.53
N THR A 64 -4.36 -19.40 27.77
CA THR A 64 -5.35 -19.66 26.73
C THR A 64 -5.81 -18.36 26.08
N VAL A 65 -6.06 -17.31 26.87
CA VAL A 65 -6.40 -15.98 26.36
C VAL A 65 -5.25 -15.42 25.53
N LEU A 66 -4.02 -15.49 26.05
CA LEU A 66 -2.83 -14.98 25.34
C LEU A 66 -2.61 -15.67 23.99
N ARG A 67 -2.86 -16.97 23.89
CA ARG A 67 -2.71 -17.74 22.64
C ARG A 67 -3.80 -17.45 21.60
N GLN A 68 -4.93 -16.89 22.01
CA GLN A 68 -6.04 -16.54 21.11
C GLN A 68 -5.91 -15.14 20.52
N ILE A 69 -4.92 -14.34 20.97
CA ILE A 69 -4.66 -13.01 20.43
C ILE A 69 -4.12 -13.16 19.01
N ASP A 70 -4.84 -12.62 18.04
CA ASP A 70 -4.39 -12.57 16.65
C ASP A 70 -3.64 -11.26 16.39
N THR A 71 -2.32 -11.32 16.46
CA THR A 71 -1.46 -10.16 16.18
C THR A 71 -1.16 -9.95 14.70
N THR A 72 -1.62 -10.82 13.81
CA THR A 72 -1.14 -10.89 12.43
C THR A 72 -2.18 -10.39 11.44
N SER A 73 -3.43 -10.85 11.56
CA SER A 73 -4.48 -10.51 10.60
C SER A 73 -4.71 -9.00 10.44
N PRO A 74 -4.76 -8.18 11.52
CA PRO A 74 -4.95 -6.73 11.38
C PRO A 74 -3.84 -6.06 10.56
N GLY A 75 -2.60 -6.53 10.72
CA GLY A 75 -1.45 -6.07 9.96
C GLY A 75 -1.51 -6.45 8.49
N GLN A 76 -1.90 -7.70 8.20
CA GLN A 76 -2.05 -8.20 6.84
C GLN A 76 -3.17 -7.49 6.08
N GLU A 77 -4.29 -7.21 6.74
CA GLU A 77 -5.40 -6.43 6.19
C GLU A 77 -4.96 -5.01 5.86
N MET A 78 -4.23 -4.34 6.77
CA MET A 78 -3.70 -3.00 6.53
C MET A 78 -2.72 -2.97 5.36
N VAL A 79 -1.79 -3.93 5.27
CA VAL A 79 -0.84 -4.02 4.15
C VAL A 79 -1.57 -4.27 2.83
N ARG A 80 -2.58 -5.15 2.83
CA ARG A 80 -3.43 -5.39 1.65
C ARG A 80 -4.15 -4.13 1.20
N ALA A 81 -4.88 -3.47 2.11
CA ALA A 81 -5.64 -2.26 1.79
C ALA A 81 -4.74 -1.15 1.22
N ARG A 82 -3.50 -1.03 1.74
CA ARG A 82 -2.51 -0.09 1.18
C ARG A 82 -2.06 -0.47 -0.22
N GLY A 83 -1.80 -1.76 -0.48
CA GLY A 83 -1.46 -2.24 -1.80
C GLY A 83 -2.58 -1.97 -2.80
N GLU A 84 -3.82 -2.27 -2.43
CA GLU A 84 -5.02 -2.02 -3.24
C GLU A 84 -5.21 -0.52 -3.52
N SER A 85 -5.07 0.33 -2.51
CA SER A 85 -5.15 1.78 -2.68
C SER A 85 -4.04 2.30 -3.62
N ALA A 86 -2.81 1.83 -3.45
CA ALA A 86 -1.69 2.25 -4.31
C ALA A 86 -1.86 1.79 -5.76
N LEU A 87 -2.45 0.61 -5.99
CA LEU A 87 -2.80 0.14 -7.33
C LEU A 87 -3.94 0.98 -7.94
N ALA A 88 -4.94 1.36 -7.13
CA ALA A 88 -6.00 2.27 -7.58
C ALA A 88 -5.45 3.63 -7.99
N ASP A 89 -4.49 4.19 -7.25
CA ASP A 89 -3.82 5.45 -7.60
C ASP A 89 -3.06 5.33 -8.94
N VAL A 90 -2.39 4.20 -9.17
CA VAL A 90 -1.74 3.89 -10.46
C VAL A 90 -2.78 3.86 -11.57
N HIS A 91 -3.90 3.17 -11.37
CA HIS A 91 -4.98 3.07 -12.35
C HIS A 91 -5.52 4.46 -12.72
N VAL A 92 -5.84 5.28 -11.72
CA VAL A 92 -6.34 6.66 -11.91
C VAL A 92 -5.32 7.50 -12.66
N GLY A 93 -4.05 7.50 -12.22
CA GLY A 93 -2.99 8.30 -12.84
C GLY A 93 -2.73 7.92 -14.29
N LEU A 94 -2.65 6.61 -14.59
CA LEU A 94 -2.36 6.15 -15.95
C LEU A 94 -3.54 6.44 -16.89
N THR A 95 -4.77 6.23 -16.42
CA THR A 95 -5.99 6.54 -17.20
C THR A 95 -6.12 8.04 -17.49
N ALA A 96 -5.70 8.90 -16.56
CA ALA A 96 -5.70 10.35 -16.77
C ALA A 96 -4.64 10.79 -17.79
N VAL A 97 -3.46 10.18 -17.80
CA VAL A 97 -2.34 10.61 -18.66
C VAL A 97 -2.42 10.05 -20.08
N LEU A 98 -2.81 8.79 -20.26
CA LEU A 98 -2.75 8.10 -21.56
C LEU A 98 -3.45 8.82 -22.72
N PRO A 99 -4.66 9.39 -22.58
CA PRO A 99 -5.37 10.06 -23.69
C PRO A 99 -4.64 11.27 -24.27
N HIS A 100 -3.75 11.88 -23.49
CA HIS A 100 -3.04 13.11 -23.85
C HIS A 100 -1.69 12.84 -24.51
N LEU A 101 -1.27 11.58 -24.59
CA LEU A 101 0.00 11.21 -25.19
C LEU A 101 -0.12 11.09 -26.72
N PRO A 102 0.95 11.38 -27.47
CA PRO A 102 1.00 11.15 -28.90
C PRO A 102 0.65 9.70 -29.23
N ARG A 103 -0.16 9.49 -30.26
CA ARG A 103 -0.54 8.15 -30.72
C ARG A 103 0.69 7.32 -31.12
N GLY A 104 0.63 6.03 -30.82
CA GLY A 104 1.71 5.08 -31.14
C GLY A 104 2.80 5.01 -30.08
N VAL A 105 3.91 4.36 -30.42
CA VAL A 105 5.01 4.06 -29.48
C VAL A 105 6.01 5.23 -29.44
N SER A 106 5.54 6.37 -28.94
CA SER A 106 6.33 7.59 -28.76
C SER A 106 7.25 7.50 -27.53
N ASP A 107 8.25 8.37 -27.47
CA ASP A 107 9.18 8.45 -26.35
C ASP A 107 8.49 8.89 -25.05
N GLN A 108 7.52 9.82 -25.15
CA GLN A 108 6.65 10.20 -24.03
C GLN A 108 5.81 9.03 -23.52
N TYR A 109 5.20 8.25 -24.43
CA TYR A 109 4.47 7.04 -24.08
C TYR A 109 5.36 6.02 -23.37
N LEU A 110 6.57 5.78 -23.88
CA LEU A 110 7.48 4.82 -23.26
C LEU A 110 7.98 5.29 -21.89
N ALA A 111 8.19 6.58 -21.69
CA ALA A 111 8.54 7.15 -20.38
C ALA A 111 7.40 6.97 -19.36
N VAL A 112 6.16 7.32 -19.73
CA VAL A 112 4.97 7.15 -18.88
C VAL A 112 4.75 5.67 -18.56
N LEU A 113 4.77 4.79 -19.56
CA LEU A 113 4.60 3.36 -19.36
C LEU A 113 5.68 2.79 -18.42
N SER A 114 6.92 3.24 -18.54
CA SER A 114 8.01 2.81 -17.67
C SER A 114 7.80 3.26 -16.23
N ALA A 115 7.31 4.49 -16.00
CA ALA A 115 7.03 5.02 -14.67
C ALA A 115 5.95 4.21 -13.94
N PHE A 116 4.82 3.98 -14.60
CA PHE A 116 3.75 3.17 -14.01
C PHE A 116 4.15 1.71 -13.85
N TYR A 117 4.93 1.14 -14.78
CA TYR A 117 5.47 -0.21 -14.62
C TYR A 117 6.35 -0.34 -13.36
N VAL A 118 7.28 0.59 -13.16
CA VAL A 118 8.15 0.60 -11.96
C VAL A 118 7.29 0.73 -10.70
N ARG A 119 6.30 1.61 -10.69
CA ARG A 119 5.41 1.80 -9.54
C ARG A 119 4.64 0.53 -9.19
N VAL A 120 4.08 -0.17 -10.18
CA VAL A 120 3.36 -1.44 -9.96
C VAL A 120 4.31 -2.52 -9.41
N VAL A 121 5.55 -2.58 -9.91
CA VAL A 121 6.57 -3.49 -9.37
C VAL A 121 6.94 -3.13 -7.93
N GLU A 122 7.10 -1.85 -7.60
CA GLU A 122 7.45 -1.38 -6.26
C GLU A 122 6.35 -1.65 -5.22
N ILE A 123 5.08 -1.63 -5.64
CA ILE A 123 3.94 -2.04 -4.79
C ILE A 123 4.01 -3.54 -4.45
N GLY A 124 4.83 -4.31 -5.18
CA GLY A 124 5.00 -5.75 -4.97
C GLY A 124 4.01 -6.60 -5.75
N GLU A 125 3.38 -6.04 -6.79
CA GLU A 125 2.48 -6.79 -7.66
C GLU A 125 3.22 -7.95 -8.34
N ARG A 126 2.65 -9.15 -8.27
CA ARG A 126 3.24 -10.38 -8.80
C ARG A 126 3.17 -10.43 -10.31
N ALA A 127 2.13 -9.84 -10.91
CA ALA A 127 1.89 -9.84 -12.35
C ALA A 127 1.78 -8.40 -12.91
N PRO A 128 2.85 -7.59 -12.83
CA PRO A 128 2.79 -6.15 -13.16
C PRO A 128 2.35 -5.86 -14.60
N VAL A 129 2.67 -6.76 -15.55
CA VAL A 129 2.26 -6.60 -16.95
C VAL A 129 0.78 -6.94 -17.17
N GLN A 130 0.24 -7.87 -16.39
CA GLN A 130 -1.19 -8.19 -16.42
C GLN A 130 -2.01 -7.04 -15.85
N GLU A 131 -1.52 -6.42 -14.77
CA GLU A 131 -2.15 -5.22 -14.19
C GLU A 131 -2.17 -4.06 -15.19
N LEU A 132 -1.04 -3.80 -15.87
CA LEU A 132 -0.99 -2.79 -16.93
C LEU A 132 -1.93 -3.10 -18.11
N GLU A 133 -2.16 -4.37 -18.46
CA GLU A 133 -3.17 -4.73 -19.47
C GLU A 133 -4.58 -4.35 -19.01
N ALA A 134 -4.92 -4.61 -17.74
CA ALA A 134 -6.21 -4.25 -17.18
C ALA A 134 -6.45 -2.73 -17.21
N ILE A 135 -5.41 -1.93 -16.95
CA ILE A 135 -5.50 -0.46 -16.95
C ILE A 135 -5.53 0.11 -18.38
N THR A 136 -4.64 -0.37 -19.25
CA THR A 136 -4.41 0.23 -20.59
C THR A 136 -5.30 -0.37 -21.68
N GLY A 137 -5.94 -1.51 -21.43
CA GLY A 137 -6.57 -2.35 -22.45
C GLY A 137 -5.60 -2.97 -23.48
N THR A 138 -4.29 -2.73 -23.33
CA THR A 138 -3.27 -3.20 -24.28
C THR A 138 -2.81 -4.60 -23.90
N LYS A 139 -2.84 -5.54 -24.87
CA LYS A 139 -2.44 -6.93 -24.65
C LYS A 139 -1.02 -7.06 -24.07
N GLN A 140 -0.82 -8.01 -23.15
CA GLN A 140 0.48 -8.22 -22.49
C GLN A 140 1.64 -8.43 -23.45
N ALA A 141 1.42 -9.12 -24.57
CA ALA A 141 2.46 -9.34 -25.58
C ALA A 141 2.96 -8.00 -26.16
N THR A 142 2.03 -7.10 -26.46
CA THR A 142 2.31 -5.75 -26.93
C THR A 142 2.99 -4.91 -25.85
N LEU A 143 2.49 -4.94 -24.61
CA LEU A 143 3.12 -4.25 -23.47
C LEU A 143 4.54 -4.73 -23.21
N LYS A 144 4.83 -6.04 -23.29
CA LYS A 144 6.19 -6.58 -23.21
C LYS A 144 7.08 -6.04 -24.34
N GLY A 145 6.54 -5.91 -25.54
CA GLY A 145 7.20 -5.26 -26.67
C GLY A 145 7.52 -3.79 -26.39
N HIS A 146 6.58 -3.03 -25.84
CA HIS A 146 6.78 -1.63 -25.46
C HIS A 146 7.81 -1.48 -24.34
N LEU A 147 7.77 -2.30 -23.29
CA LEU A 147 8.77 -2.30 -22.22
C LEU A 147 10.16 -2.69 -22.73
N ARG A 148 10.25 -3.61 -23.72
CA ARG A 148 11.51 -3.90 -24.40
C ARG A 148 12.01 -2.68 -25.18
N ALA A 149 11.14 -1.99 -25.91
CA ALA A 149 11.48 -0.76 -26.61
C ALA A 149 11.91 0.35 -25.64
N ALA A 150 11.24 0.48 -24.49
CA ALA A 150 11.61 1.41 -23.43
C ALA A 150 13.04 1.14 -22.92
N ARG A 151 13.41 -0.13 -22.69
CA ARG A 151 14.79 -0.50 -22.32
C ARG A 151 15.80 -0.17 -23.41
N GLN A 152 15.48 -0.49 -24.67
CA GLN A 152 16.36 -0.22 -25.81
C GLN A 152 16.56 1.28 -26.05
N ARG A 153 15.52 2.09 -25.82
CA ARG A 153 15.55 3.56 -25.97
C ARG A 153 16.01 4.30 -24.71
N GLY A 154 16.40 3.56 -23.66
CA GLY A 154 16.99 4.11 -22.45
C GLY A 154 16.01 4.79 -21.51
N PHE A 155 14.73 4.38 -21.47
CA PHE A 155 13.73 4.84 -20.50
C PHE A 155 13.62 3.96 -19.25
N LEU A 156 14.06 2.71 -19.36
CA LEU A 156 13.99 1.72 -18.29
C LEU A 156 15.32 0.95 -18.24
N THR A 157 15.89 0.76 -17.05
CA THR A 157 17.10 -0.05 -16.93
C THR A 157 16.82 -1.54 -17.22
N LYS A 158 17.87 -2.26 -17.62
CA LYS A 158 17.81 -3.71 -17.82
C LYS A 158 18.02 -4.40 -16.47
N VAL A 159 17.12 -5.32 -16.11
CA VAL A 159 17.31 -6.25 -14.99
C VAL A 159 17.36 -7.65 -15.57
N GLU A 160 18.38 -8.42 -15.21
CA GLU A 160 18.52 -9.79 -15.69
C GLU A 160 17.69 -10.76 -14.83
N GLY A 161 16.89 -11.59 -15.49
CA GLY A 161 16.19 -12.72 -14.87
C GLY A 161 14.93 -12.40 -14.06
N LYS A 162 14.50 -11.13 -13.90
CA LYS A 162 13.30 -10.76 -13.12
C LYS A 162 12.54 -9.56 -13.69
N ALA A 163 11.25 -9.46 -13.33
CA ALA A 163 10.48 -8.23 -13.51
C ALA A 163 11.12 -7.10 -12.68
N GLY A 164 11.17 -5.90 -13.24
CA GLY A 164 11.81 -4.75 -12.63
C GLY A 164 12.63 -3.91 -13.59
N GLY A 165 13.37 -2.99 -12.99
CA GLY A 165 14.07 -1.88 -13.63
C GLY A 165 13.91 -0.63 -12.79
N GLN A 166 14.71 0.38 -13.10
CA GLN A 166 14.60 1.73 -12.57
C GLN A 166 14.39 2.67 -13.75
N LEU A 167 13.76 3.80 -13.47
CA LEU A 167 13.73 4.89 -14.43
C LEU A 167 15.16 5.43 -14.61
N THR A 168 15.47 5.79 -15.84
CA THR A 168 16.72 6.48 -16.18
C THR A 168 16.51 7.99 -16.07
N ASP A 169 17.61 8.75 -16.05
CA ASP A 169 17.56 10.22 -16.11
C ASP A 169 16.79 10.70 -17.35
N LYS A 170 16.96 10.01 -18.49
CA LYS A 170 16.20 10.30 -19.72
C LYS A 170 14.70 10.18 -19.51
N ALA A 171 14.24 9.15 -18.80
CA ALA A 171 12.82 9.00 -18.48
C ALA A 171 12.34 10.11 -17.56
N ILE A 172 13.09 10.43 -16.52
CA ILE A 172 12.74 11.49 -15.56
C ILE A 172 12.62 12.84 -16.27
N GLU A 173 13.58 13.21 -17.12
CA GLU A 173 13.53 14.45 -17.91
C GLU A 173 12.36 14.48 -18.89
N THR A 174 12.06 13.34 -19.54
CA THR A 174 10.91 13.25 -20.44
C THR A 174 9.60 13.43 -19.69
N LEU A 175 9.48 12.89 -18.47
CA LEU A 175 8.30 13.01 -17.62
C LEU A 175 8.10 14.44 -17.11
N LYS A 176 9.17 15.17 -16.75
CA LYS A 176 9.08 16.58 -16.36
C LYS A 176 8.49 17.47 -17.47
N GLY A 177 8.76 17.13 -18.73
CA GLY A 177 8.19 17.81 -19.90
C GLY A 177 6.72 17.45 -20.18
N ILE A 178 6.16 16.46 -19.48
CA ILE A 178 4.75 16.08 -19.55
C ILE A 178 4.06 16.72 -18.34
N ASN A 179 3.89 18.05 -18.39
CA ASN A 179 3.30 18.80 -17.29
C ASN A 179 1.79 18.53 -17.22
N VAL A 180 1.37 17.68 -16.27
CA VAL A 180 -0.03 17.26 -16.07
C VAL A 180 -0.98 18.46 -15.83
N GLU A 181 -0.46 19.62 -15.41
CA GLU A 181 -1.24 20.85 -15.25
C GLU A 181 -1.68 21.52 -16.56
N GLU A 182 -0.95 21.32 -17.66
CA GLU A 182 -1.28 21.94 -18.96
C GLU A 182 -2.51 21.28 -19.62
N VAL A 183 -2.84 20.06 -19.18
CA VAL A 183 -3.97 19.26 -19.65
C VAL A 183 -5.31 19.72 -19.04
N LEU A 184 -5.30 20.35 -17.87
CA LEU A 184 -6.51 20.88 -17.21
C LEU A 184 -6.87 22.31 -17.66
N ARG A 185 -6.08 22.91 -18.55
CA ARG A 185 -6.23 24.32 -18.96
C ARG A 185 -6.39 24.46 -20.47
N GLN A 186 -7.28 23.69 -21.10
CA GLN A 186 -7.81 24.05 -22.43
C GLN A 186 -9.34 23.82 -22.47
N PRO A 187 -10.09 24.75 -23.08
CA PRO A 187 -11.54 24.92 -22.90
C PRO A 187 -12.41 23.81 -23.49
#